data_AF-A0A6P0T2L6-F1
#
_entry.id   AF-A0A6P0T2L6-F1
#
_cell.length_a   1.000
_cell.length_b   1.000
_cell.length_c   1.000
_cell.angle_alpha   90.00
_cell.angle_beta   90.00
_cell.angle_gamma   90.00
#
_symmetry.space_group_name_H-M   'P 1'
#
loop_
_entity.id
_entity.type
_entity.pdbx_description
1 polymer ?
#
loop_
_entity_poly.entity_id
_entity_poly.type
_entity_poly.pdbx_seq_one_letter_code
_entity_poly.pdbx_strand_id
1 'polypeptide(L)'
;MVIVVLPKQIYLTPLKTHKIPSPVLKWAGGKTQLLPQLRERYSPKLRKGTLTTYIEPFVGGGAVFFDIVNSFDIQKAYLFDTNPELIILYKVIQQDVESLI
;
A
#
# COMPACT_ATOMS: atom_id res chain seq x y z
N MET A 1 -8.35 -9.59 -5.98
CA MET A 1 -7.45 -9.69 -4.81
C MET A 1 -6.00 -9.63 -5.26
N VAL A 2 -5.20 -8.82 -4.59
CA VAL A 2 -3.73 -8.79 -4.66
C VAL A 2 -3.19 -9.04 -3.25
N ILE A 3 -2.20 -9.92 -3.12
CA ILE A 3 -1.55 -10.21 -1.83
C ILE A 3 -0.15 -9.63 -1.89
N VAL A 4 0.13 -8.64 -1.05
CA VAL A 4 1.45 -8.02 -0.95
C VAL A 4 2.14 -8.57 0.29
N VAL A 5 3.29 -9.23 0.10
CA VAL A 5 4.21 -9.58 1.19
C VAL A 5 5.27 -8.51 1.22
N LEU A 6 5.36 -7.78 2.33
CA LEU A 6 6.31 -6.70 2.50
C LEU A 6 7.51 -7.25 3.25
N PRO A 7 8.74 -7.08 2.73
CA PRO A 7 9.92 -7.48 3.47
C PRO A 7 9.93 -6.70 4.78
N LYS A 8 10.24 -7.37 5.90
CA LYS A 8 10.58 -6.65 7.14
C LYS A 8 11.64 -5.63 6.79
N GLN A 9 11.48 -4.40 7.25
CA GLN A 9 12.45 -3.33 7.05
C GLN A 9 13.76 -3.66 7.81
N ILE A 10 14.54 -4.62 7.29
CA ILE A 10 15.89 -4.90 7.76
C ILE A 10 16.74 -3.85 7.06
N TYR A 11 17.00 -2.75 7.75
CA TYR A 11 18.01 -1.79 7.34
C TYR A 11 19.30 -2.54 7.08
N LEU A 12 19.85 -2.47 5.85
CA LEU A 12 21.29 -2.49 5.52
C LEU A 12 21.46 -2.49 3.99
N THR A 13 21.30 -1.34 3.36
CA THR A 13 22.21 -0.88 2.29
C THR A 13 21.97 0.63 2.09
N PRO A 14 22.97 1.50 2.35
CA PRO A 14 22.92 2.85 1.83
C PRO A 14 23.17 2.79 0.31
N LEU A 15 22.66 3.77 -0.46
CA LEU A 15 22.92 4.02 -1.90
C LEU A 15 21.84 3.63 -2.94
N LYS A 16 20.54 3.77 -2.63
CA LYS A 16 19.55 4.18 -3.65
C LYS A 16 18.63 5.24 -3.06
N THR A 17 18.35 6.32 -3.81
CA THR A 17 17.31 7.28 -3.45
C THR A 17 15.96 6.56 -3.52
N HIS A 18 15.55 5.94 -2.42
CA HIS A 18 14.30 5.18 -2.36
C HIS A 18 13.13 6.17 -2.47
N LYS A 19 12.56 6.27 -3.67
CA LYS A 19 11.32 6.99 -3.89
C LYS A 19 10.21 6.27 -3.13
N ILE A 20 9.53 6.98 -2.24
CA ILE A 20 8.47 6.42 -1.41
C ILE A 20 7.33 5.95 -2.33
N PRO A 21 6.89 4.68 -2.24
CA PRO A 21 5.79 4.16 -3.04
C PRO A 21 4.51 4.99 -2.85
N SER A 22 3.77 5.24 -3.94
CA SER A 22 2.57 6.07 -3.94
C SER A 22 1.57 5.60 -4.99
N PRO A 23 0.30 6.06 -4.93
CA PRO A 23 -0.71 5.78 -5.96
C PRO A 23 -0.20 6.01 -7.39
N VAL A 24 -0.26 4.98 -8.22
CA VAL A 24 0.20 5.02 -9.63
C VAL A 24 -0.84 5.58 -10.60
N LEU A 25 -2.09 5.75 -10.15
CA LEU A 25 -3.23 6.14 -10.97
C LEU A 25 -4.09 7.19 -10.28
N LYS A 26 -4.58 8.16 -11.07
CA LYS A 26 -5.63 9.08 -10.62
C LYS A 26 -6.94 8.30 -10.58
N TRP A 27 -7.57 8.26 -9.41
CA TRP A 27 -8.81 7.51 -9.19
C TRP A 27 -9.91 8.43 -8.68
N ALA A 28 -11.13 8.24 -9.17
CA ALA A 28 -12.30 8.91 -8.62
C ALA A 28 -12.45 8.51 -7.14
N GLY A 29 -12.65 9.49 -6.26
CA GLY A 29 -12.69 9.24 -4.81
C GLY A 29 -11.33 8.91 -4.19
N GLY A 30 -10.22 9.36 -4.80
CA GLY A 30 -8.88 9.24 -4.23
C GLY A 30 -8.81 9.85 -2.81
N LYS A 31 -8.42 9.04 -1.83
CA LYS A 31 -8.46 9.41 -0.40
C LYS A 31 -7.25 10.21 0.08
N THR A 32 -6.35 10.61 -0.81
CA THR A 32 -5.09 11.31 -0.46
C THR A 32 -5.33 12.58 0.38
N GLN A 33 -6.34 13.37 0.02
CA GLN A 33 -6.69 14.59 0.76
C GLN A 33 -7.31 14.31 2.15
N LEU A 34 -7.80 13.08 2.36
CA LEU A 34 -8.42 12.65 3.61
C LEU A 34 -7.43 11.94 4.56
N LEU A 35 -6.19 11.71 4.13
CA LEU A 35 -5.18 11.01 4.93
C LEU A 35 -4.94 11.68 6.30
N PRO A 36 -4.86 13.02 6.44
CA PRO A 36 -4.69 13.63 7.76
C PRO A 36 -5.77 13.22 8.75
N GLN A 37 -7.04 13.24 8.34
CA GLN A 37 -8.16 12.87 9.20
C GLN A 37 -8.23 11.36 9.46
N LEU A 38 -7.84 10.53 8.47
CA LEU A 38 -7.83 9.07 8.61
C LEU A 38 -6.75 8.61 9.59
N ARG A 39 -5.55 9.22 9.58
CA ARG A 39 -4.43 8.90 10.47
C ARG A 39 -4.76 9.06 11.96
N GLU A 40 -5.68 9.97 12.28
CA GLU A 40 -6.19 10.16 13.64
C GLU A 40 -7.08 8.99 14.11
N ARG A 41 -7.71 8.28 13.17
CA ARG A 41 -8.67 7.21 13.43
C ARG A 41 -8.09 5.81 13.25
N TYR A 42 -6.85 5.70 12.79
CA TYR A 42 -6.16 4.43 12.68
C TYR A 42 -6.07 3.71 14.02
N SER A 43 -6.16 2.38 13.96
CA SER A 43 -6.07 1.54 15.15
C SER A 43 -4.76 1.80 15.91
N PRO A 44 -4.79 1.99 17.23
CA PRO A 44 -3.58 2.09 18.05
C PRO A 44 -2.64 0.88 17.90
N LYS A 45 -3.17 -0.28 17.47
CA LYS A 45 -2.38 -1.50 17.21
C LYS A 45 -1.34 -1.31 16.10
N LEU A 46 -1.58 -0.40 15.15
CA LEU A 46 -0.62 -0.03 14.09
C LEU A 46 0.61 0.65 14.69
N ARG A 47 0.39 1.69 15.52
CA ARG A 47 1.47 2.42 16.20
C ARG A 47 2.24 1.52 17.18
N LYS A 48 1.56 0.54 17.78
CA LYS A 48 2.18 -0.48 18.65
C LYS A 48 2.92 -1.58 17.89
N GLY A 49 2.83 -1.63 16.55
CA GLY A 49 3.45 -2.71 15.74
C GLY A 49 2.82 -4.10 15.92
N THR A 50 1.67 -4.20 16.59
CA THR A 50 0.97 -5.47 16.85
C THR A 50 0.02 -5.89 15.74
N LEU A 51 -0.32 -4.95 14.84
CA LEU A 51 -1.11 -5.21 13.64
C LEU A 51 -0.15 -5.32 12.46
N THR A 52 0.15 -6.55 12.04
CA THR A 52 1.11 -6.84 10.96
C THR A 52 0.45 -7.17 9.62
N THR A 53 -0.87 -7.38 9.63
CA THR A 53 -1.66 -7.70 8.44
C THR A 53 -2.71 -6.63 8.19
N TYR A 54 -2.62 -5.97 7.03
CA TYR A 54 -3.57 -4.96 6.57
C TYR A 54 -4.54 -5.55 5.53
N ILE A 55 -5.80 -5.15 5.58
CA ILE A 55 -6.83 -5.60 4.63
C ILE A 55 -7.56 -4.35 4.13
N GLU A 56 -7.54 -4.13 2.82
CA GLU A 56 -8.27 -3.04 2.18
C GLU A 56 -9.27 -3.60 1.15
N PRO A 57 -10.58 -3.60 1.48
CA PRO A 57 -11.60 -4.20 0.62
C PRO A 57 -11.90 -3.39 -0.66
N PHE A 58 -11.54 -2.09 -0.67
CA PHE A 58 -11.82 -1.14 -1.76
C PHE A 58 -10.59 -0.27 -2.03
N VAL A 59 -9.56 -0.87 -2.60
CA VAL A 59 -8.25 -0.23 -2.76
C VAL A 59 -8.32 1.03 -3.64
N GLY A 60 -9.09 1.02 -4.73
CA GLY A 60 -9.04 2.11 -5.71
C GLY A 60 -7.59 2.46 -6.11
N GLY A 61 -7.22 3.74 -6.05
CA GLY A 61 -5.83 4.16 -6.26
C GLY A 61 -4.82 3.80 -5.15
N GLY A 62 -5.25 3.17 -4.06
CA GLY A 62 -4.37 2.66 -3.00
C GLY A 62 -3.82 3.73 -2.05
N ALA A 63 -4.43 4.92 -1.97
CA ALA A 63 -3.92 6.02 -1.15
C ALA A 63 -3.74 5.64 0.33
N VAL A 64 -4.69 4.92 0.92
CA VAL A 64 -4.62 4.48 2.33
C VAL A 64 -3.63 3.33 2.48
N PHE A 65 -3.66 2.34 1.60
CA PHE A 65 -2.65 1.28 1.54
C PHE A 65 -1.22 1.84 1.56
N PHE A 66 -0.88 2.74 0.64
CA PHE A 66 0.45 3.34 0.58
C PHE A 66 0.77 4.16 1.84
N ASP A 67 -0.19 4.92 2.37
CA ASP A 67 -0.01 5.64 3.64
C ASP A 67 0.33 4.68 4.80
N ILE A 68 -0.41 3.58 4.92
CA ILE A 68 -0.25 2.58 5.98
C ILE A 68 1.11 1.88 5.89
N VAL A 69 1.50 1.37 4.73
CA VAL A 69 2.76 0.60 4.57
C VAL A 69 4.00 1.47 4.63
N ASN A 70 3.88 2.76 4.30
CA ASN A 70 4.99 3.71 4.43
C ASN A 70 5.15 4.22 5.88
N SER A 71 4.09 4.13 6.71
CA SER A 71 4.07 4.70 8.06
C SER A 71 4.21 3.66 9.18
N PHE A 72 3.90 2.38 8.91
CA PHE A 72 3.84 1.33 9.92
C PHE A 72 4.49 0.03 9.43
N ASP A 73 4.98 -0.80 10.36
CA ASP A 73 5.56 -2.11 10.06
C ASP A 73 4.45 -3.14 9.72
N ILE A 74 3.98 -3.09 8.48
CA ILE A 74 3.07 -4.08 7.90
C ILE A 74 3.88 -5.13 7.17
N GLN A 75 3.60 -6.40 7.46
CA GLN A 75 4.28 -7.54 6.83
C GLN A 75 3.47 -8.12 5.67
N LYS A 76 2.15 -7.99 5.72
CA LYS A 76 1.24 -8.51 4.70
C LYS A 76 0.07 -7.59 4.47
N ALA A 77 -0.30 -7.38 3.22
CA ALA A 77 -1.52 -6.67 2.85
C ALA A 77 -2.38 -7.47 1.87
N TYR A 78 -3.69 -7.44 2.07
CA TYR A 78 -4.67 -7.97 1.13
C TYR A 78 -5.48 -6.84 0.53
N LEU A 79 -5.35 -6.64 -0.78
CA LEU A 79 -6.02 -5.57 -1.51
C LEU A 79 -7.12 -6.17 -2.38
N PHE A 80 -8.33 -5.64 -2.23
CA PHE A 80 -9.49 -6.04 -3.02
C PHE A 80 -10.09 -4.81 -3.70
N ASP A 81 -10.74 -5.09 -4.82
CA ASP A 81 -11.60 -4.17 -5.54
C ASP A 81 -12.53 -5.01 -6.42
N THR A 82 -13.69 -4.46 -6.75
CA THR A 82 -14.61 -5.08 -7.70
C THR A 82 -14.17 -4.87 -9.15
N ASN A 83 -13.35 -3.84 -9.42
CA ASN A 83 -12.81 -3.60 -10.76
C ASN A 83 -11.67 -4.60 -11.06
N PRO A 84 -11.86 -5.56 -11.99
CA PRO A 84 -10.84 -6.56 -12.29
C PRO A 84 -9.58 -5.96 -12.95
N GLU A 85 -9.73 -4.94 -13.79
CA GLU A 85 -8.60 -4.27 -14.48
C GLU A 85 -7.66 -3.60 -13.47
N LEU A 86 -8.22 -2.98 -12.44
CA LEU A 86 -7.43 -2.40 -11.36
C LEU A 86 -6.62 -3.46 -10.61
N ILE A 87 -7.23 -4.61 -10.32
CA ILE A 87 -6.56 -5.73 -9.67
C ILE A 87 -5.48 -6.33 -10.58
N ILE A 88 -5.73 -6.44 -11.88
CA ILE A 88 -4.74 -6.90 -12.87
C ILE A 88 -3.54 -5.95 -12.87
N LEU A 89 -3.77 -4.64 -12.95
CA LEU A 89 -2.71 -3.64 -12.93
C LEU A 89 -1.81 -3.77 -11.70
N TYR A 90 -2.38 -3.85 -10.49
CA TYR A 90 -1.59 -4.03 -9.28
C TYR A 90 -0.83 -5.36 -9.24
N LYS A 91 -1.39 -6.44 -9.80
CA LYS A 91 -0.67 -7.72 -9.93
C LYS A 91 0.51 -7.61 -10.89
N VAL A 92 0.33 -6.98 -12.04
CA VAL A 92 1.40 -6.81 -13.05
C VAL A 92 2.52 -5.96 -12.45
N ILE A 93 2.20 -4.83 -11.83
CA ILE A 93 3.19 -3.98 -11.14
C ILE A 93 3.95 -4.77 -10.06
N GLN A 94 3.25 -5.63 -9.31
CA GLN A 94 3.87 -6.46 -8.28
C GLN A 94 4.82 -7.52 -8.87
N GLN A 95 4.46 -8.11 -10.01
CA GLN A 95 5.14 -9.27 -10.56
C GLN A 95 6.29 -8.89 -11.50
N ASP A 96 6.07 -7.94 -12.41
CA ASP A 96 7.05 -7.54 -13.42
C ASP A 96 6.76 -6.12 -13.93
N VAL A 97 7.25 -5.13 -13.17
CA VAL A 97 7.11 -3.72 -13.53
C VAL A 97 7.95 -3.33 -14.75
N GLU A 98 9.08 -4.01 -14.99
CA GLU A 98 9.99 -3.69 -16.09
C GLU A 98 9.39 -4.09 -17.43
N SER A 99 8.63 -5.19 -17.49
CA SER A 99 7.89 -5.57 -18.71
C SER A 99 6.74 -4.61 -19.06
N LEU A 100 6.25 -3.85 -18.07
CA LEU A 100 5.13 -2.92 -18.22
C LEU A 100 5.57 -1.55 -18.77
N ILE A 101 6.83 -1.16 -18.59
CA ILE A 101 7.37 0.18 -18.94
C ILE A 101 8.29 0.15 -20.16
#